data_AF-A0A2V3DTA9-F1
#
_entry.id   AF-A0A2V3DTA9-F1
#
_cell.length_a   1.000
_cell.length_b   1.000
_cell.length_c   1.000
_cell.angle_alpha   90.00
_cell.angle_beta   90.00
_cell.angle_gamma   90.00
#
_symmetry.space_group_name_H-M   'P 1'
#
loop_
_entity.id
_entity.type
_entity.pdbx_description
1 polymer ?
#
loop_
_entity_poly.entity_id
_entity_poly.type
_entity_poly.pdbx_seq_one_letter_code
_entity_poly.pdbx_strand_id
1 'polypeptide(L)' 'MRARRRLLNLTQNETADLADISTRVLSDLENGRETVRLDILTAVAAALGMSLSLAVTR' A
#
# COMPACT_ATOMS: atom_id res chain seq x y z
N MET A 1 -4.48 -0.96 4.29
CA MET A 1 -3.91 -1.57 3.06
C MET A 1 -4.58 -2.91 2.73
N ARG A 2 -4.18 -4.04 3.36
CA ARG A 2 -4.70 -5.38 3.03
C ARG A 2 -6.23 -5.50 3.00
N ALA A 3 -6.90 -4.95 4.01
CA ALA A 3 -8.36 -4.95 4.07
C ALA A 3 -9.00 -4.21 2.88
N ARG A 4 -8.47 -3.03 2.53
CA ARG A 4 -8.94 -2.25 1.38
C ARG A 4 -8.73 -3.00 0.06
N ARG A 5 -7.56 -3.60 -0.13
CA ARG A 5 -7.27 -4.44 -1.31
C ARG A 5 -8.28 -5.58 -1.47
N ARG A 6 -8.59 -6.29 -0.38
CA ARG A 6 -9.59 -7.37 -0.39
C ARG A 6 -10.99 -6.86 -0.70
N LEU A 7 -11.39 -5.69 -0.19
CA LEU A 7 -12.67 -5.05 -0.53
C LEU A 7 -12.79 -4.70 -2.03
N LEU A 8 -11.66 -4.42 -2.68
CA LEU A 8 -11.58 -4.16 -4.13
C LEU A 8 -11.45 -5.45 -4.96
N ASN A 9 -11.47 -6.64 -4.33
CA ASN A 9 -11.26 -7.94 -4.97
C ASN A 9 -9.94 -8.06 -5.75
N LEU A 10 -8.89 -7.32 -5.34
CA LEU A 10 -7.58 -7.38 -5.97
C LEU A 10 -6.67 -8.42 -5.29
N THR A 11 -5.93 -9.17 -6.10
CA THR A 11 -4.79 -9.98 -5.66
C THR A 11 -3.60 -9.08 -5.30
N GLN A 12 -2.58 -9.66 -4.63
CA GLN A 12 -1.34 -8.93 -4.37
C GLN A 12 -0.58 -8.60 -5.66
N ASN A 13 -0.62 -9.49 -6.67
CA ASN A 13 0.01 -9.24 -7.97
C ASN A 13 -0.63 -8.04 -8.67
N GLU A 14 -1.96 -8.02 -8.83
CA GLU A 14 -2.64 -6.90 -9.49
C GLU A 14 -2.40 -5.56 -8.77
N THR A 15 -2.38 -5.56 -7.44
CA THR A 15 -2.11 -4.32 -6.68
C THR A 15 -0.66 -3.87 -6.80
N ALA A 16 0.29 -4.81 -6.84
CA ALA A 16 1.69 -4.51 -7.02
C ALA A 16 1.96 -3.95 -8.42
N ASP A 17 1.32 -4.52 -9.44
CA ASP A 17 1.38 -4.03 -10.83
C ASP A 17 0.78 -2.62 -10.94
N LEU A 18 -0.38 -2.36 -10.32
CA LEU A 18 -1.00 -1.03 -10.28
C LEU A 18 -0.14 0.04 -9.58
N ALA A 19 0.70 -0.38 -8.63
CA ALA A 19 1.58 0.49 -7.87
C ALA A 19 3.01 0.56 -8.44
N ASP A 20 3.30 -0.15 -9.53
CA ASP A 20 4.64 -0.30 -10.13
C ASP A 20 5.72 -0.77 -9.14
N ILE A 21 5.40 -1.82 -8.37
CA ILE A 21 6.30 -2.43 -7.39
C ILE A 21 6.31 -3.95 -7.50
N SER A 22 7.30 -4.59 -6.88
CA SER A 22 7.25 -6.04 -6.73
C SER A 22 6.21 -6.49 -5.71
N THR A 23 5.63 -7.66 -5.95
CA THR A 23 4.70 -8.34 -5.04
C THR A 23 5.29 -8.62 -3.67
N ARG A 24 6.60 -8.88 -3.61
CA ARG A 24 7.35 -9.01 -2.35
C ARG A 24 7.28 -7.73 -1.52
N VAL A 25 7.48 -6.57 -2.15
CA VAL A 25 7.39 -5.27 -1.46
C VAL A 25 5.98 -5.02 -0.93
N LEU A 26 4.94 -5.35 -1.72
CA LEU A 26 3.56 -5.26 -1.24
C LEU A 26 3.30 -6.21 -0.07
N SER A 27 3.80 -7.45 -0.13
CA SER A 27 3.67 -8.42 0.97
C SER A 27 4.33 -7.92 2.26
N ASP A 28 5.56 -7.41 2.18
CA ASP A 28 6.28 -6.82 3.32
C ASP A 28 5.49 -5.63 3.92
N LEU A 29 4.92 -4.79 3.07
CA LEU A 29 4.09 -3.66 3.49
C LEU A 29 2.81 -4.12 4.20
N GLU A 30 2.13 -5.14 3.66
CA GLU A 30 0.91 -5.70 4.24
C GLU A 30 1.12 -6.50 5.52
N ASN A 31 2.35 -6.95 5.79
CA ASN A 31 2.73 -7.69 6.99
C ASN A 31 3.40 -6.81 8.06
N GLY A 32 3.58 -5.52 7.80
CA GLY A 32 4.11 -4.56 8.79
C GLY A 32 5.63 -4.59 8.92
N ARG A 33 6.35 -4.21 7.85
CA ARG A 33 7.80 -3.96 7.92
C ARG A 33 8.14 -2.78 8.84
N GLU A 34 9.29 -2.85 9.51
CA GLU A 34 9.76 -1.86 10.49
C GLU A 34 10.00 -0.47 9.88
N THR A 35 10.54 -0.42 8.65
CA THR A 35 10.78 0.82 7.91
C THR A 35 10.02 0.80 6.60
N VAL A 36 9.31 1.85 6.22
CA VAL A 36 8.60 1.92 4.93
C VAL A 36 9.07 3.16 4.18
N ARG A 37 9.36 3.03 2.88
CA ARG A 37 9.62 4.21 2.06
C ARG A 37 8.30 4.92 1.74
N LEU A 38 8.26 6.23 1.96
CA LEU A 38 7.03 7.02 1.81
C LEU A 38 6.48 6.97 0.39
N ASP A 39 7.35 7.00 -0.62
CA ASP A 39 6.98 6.92 -2.05
C ASP A 39 6.24 5.61 -2.39
N ILE A 40 6.75 4.47 -1.90
CA ILE A 40 6.10 3.17 -2.05
C ILE A 40 4.75 3.13 -1.32
N LEU A 41 4.69 3.66 -0.09
CA LEU A 41 3.44 3.74 0.66
C LEU A 41 2.39 4.56 -0.08
N THR A 42 2.79 5.71 -0.65
CA THR A 42 1.90 6.57 -1.42
C THR A 42 1.46 5.93 -2.73
N ALA A 43 2.33 5.21 -3.44
CA ALA A 43 1.97 4.49 -4.67
C ALA A 43 0.90 3.42 -4.39
N VAL A 44 1.09 2.61 -3.35
CA VAL A 44 0.11 1.59 -2.95
C VAL A 44 -1.19 2.23 -2.45
N ALA A 45 -1.12 3.35 -1.74
CA ALA A 45 -2.32 4.07 -1.31
C ALA A 45 -3.13 4.57 -2.51
N ALA A 46 -2.47 5.17 -3.50
CA ALA A 46 -3.09 5.65 -4.73
C ALA A 46 -3.74 4.51 -5.53
N ALA A 47 -3.03 3.38 -5.72
CA ALA A 47 -3.55 2.19 -6.40
C ALA A 47 -4.83 1.63 -5.74
N LEU A 48 -5.01 1.83 -4.44
CA LEU A 48 -6.15 1.38 -3.66
C LEU A 48 -7.23 2.46 -3.44
N GLY A 49 -7.08 3.62 -4.08
CA GLY A 49 -7.99 4.75 -3.97
C GLY A 49 -8.02 5.37 -2.57
N MET A 50 -6.87 5.43 -1.90
CA MET A 50 -6.70 6.03 -0.58
C MET A 50 -5.77 7.24 -0.64
N SER A 51 -5.99 8.21 0.25
CA SER A 51 -5.11 9.36 0.47
C SER A 51 -4.37 9.22 1.80
N LEU A 52 -3.09 9.57 1.82
CA LEU A 52 -2.33 9.73 3.05
C LEU A 52 -2.48 11.17 3.58
N SER A 53 -2.71 11.34 4.88
CA SER A 53 -2.73 12.66 5.52
C SER A 53 -1.81 12.66 6.73
N LEU A 54 -1.12 13.79 6.95
CA LEU A 54 -0.35 14.05 8.16
C LEU A 54 -1.05 15.14 8.96
N ALA A 55 -1.10 14.97 10.27
CA ALA A 55 -1.66 15.93 11.20
C ALA A 55 -0.69 16.16 12.37
N VAL A 56 -0.70 17.37 12.92
CA VAL A 56 0.03 17.68 14.15
C VAL A 56 -0.80 17.21 15.34
N THR A 57 -0.24 16.35 16.17
CA THR A 57 -0.84 15.97 17.45
C THR A 57 -0.45 17.00 18.52
N ARG A 58 -1.42 17.45 19.32
CA ARG A 58 -1.17 18.34 20.47
C ARG A 58 -0.72 17.57 21.70
#